data_AF-A0A0A9W3K8-F1
#
_entry.id   AF-A0A0A9W3K8-F1
#
_cell.length_a   1.000
_cell.length_b   1.000
_cell.length_c   1.000
_cell.angle_alpha   90.00
_cell.angle_beta   90.00
_cell.angle_gamma   90.00
#
_symmetry.space_group_name_H-M   'P 1'
#
loop_
_entity.id
_entity.type
_entity.pdbx_description
1 polymer ?
#
loop_
_entity_poly.entity_id
_entity_poly.type
_entity_poly.pdbx_seq_one_letter_code
_entity_poly.pdbx_strand_id
1 'polypeptide(L)'
;FLLRFGRASQRLRNAVGALTSKLNNEQVEWKSIKALVASRLVALDKSPGVRPVGIGECLRRIIGKCMAEATSDDATDACGERQLCGGLSSGIEGAIHTMNSLFEQNSGAGSKWGLLMVDAKNAFNSTNRILALWQARIYWPRC
;
A
#
# COMPACT_ATOMS: atom_id res chain seq x y z
N PHE A 1 -3.60 -17.13 -18.43
CA PHE A 1 -4.23 -18.47 -18.29
C PHE A 1 -5.70 -18.40 -17.84
N LEU A 2 -6.15 -17.34 -17.13
CA LEU A 2 -7.53 -17.21 -16.60
C LEU A 2 -8.64 -16.82 -17.60
N LEU A 3 -8.36 -16.74 -18.90
CA LEU A 3 -9.34 -16.34 -19.93
C LEU A 3 -9.63 -17.44 -20.96
N ARG A 4 -8.89 -18.55 -20.92
CA ARG A 4 -8.85 -19.53 -22.02
C ARG A 4 -9.84 -20.69 -21.90
N PHE A 5 -10.50 -20.87 -20.75
CA PHE A 5 -11.40 -22.01 -20.50
C PHE A 5 -12.88 -21.60 -20.43
N GLY A 6 -13.27 -20.59 -21.22
CA GLY A 6 -14.66 -20.14 -21.37
C GLY A 6 -15.37 -19.94 -20.02
N ARG A 7 -16.48 -20.64 -19.81
CA ARG A 7 -17.32 -20.53 -18.61
C ARG A 7 -16.59 -20.89 -17.31
N ALA A 8 -15.67 -21.85 -17.33
CA ALA A 8 -14.93 -22.24 -16.12
C ALA A 8 -14.00 -21.11 -15.64
N SER A 9 -13.27 -20.52 -16.58
CA SER A 9 -12.48 -19.31 -16.36
C SER A 9 -13.33 -18.14 -15.84
N GLN A 10 -14.51 -17.92 -16.44
CA GLN A 10 -15.42 -16.86 -15.98
C GLN A 10 -15.90 -17.10 -14.54
N ARG A 11 -16.34 -18.32 -14.21
CA ARG A 11 -16.81 -18.67 -12.87
C ARG A 11 -15.75 -18.43 -11.81
N LEU A 12 -14.50 -18.82 -12.09
CA LEU A 12 -13.39 -18.58 -11.17
C LEU A 12 -13.15 -17.08 -10.93
N ARG A 13 -13.12 -16.26 -11.99
CA ARG A 13 -12.93 -14.81 -11.86
C ARG A 13 -14.06 -14.16 -11.05
N ASN A 14 -15.31 -14.56 -11.32
CA ASN A 14 -16.47 -14.06 -10.56
C ASN A 14 -16.38 -14.45 -9.08
N ALA A 15 -15.99 -15.69 -8.77
CA ALA A 15 -15.82 -16.15 -7.40
C ALA A 15 -14.70 -15.39 -6.67
N VAL A 16 -13.57 -15.15 -7.33
CA VAL A 16 -12.47 -14.35 -6.77
C VAL A 16 -12.90 -12.90 -6.56
N GLY A 17 -13.59 -12.28 -7.51
CA GLY A 17 -14.13 -10.91 -7.36
C GLY A 17 -15.11 -10.81 -6.20
N ALA A 18 -16.04 -11.76 -6.07
CA ALA A 18 -16.97 -11.82 -4.95
C ALA A 18 -16.26 -12.01 -3.61
N LEU A 19 -15.24 -12.88 -3.55
CA LEU A 19 -14.41 -13.06 -2.35
C LEU A 19 -13.64 -11.79 -2.00
N THR A 20 -13.06 -11.08 -2.97
CA THR A 20 -12.40 -9.79 -2.76
C THR A 20 -13.37 -8.79 -2.16
N SER A 21 -14.54 -8.60 -2.78
CA SER A 21 -15.58 -7.69 -2.30
C SER A 21 -16.00 -8.02 -0.88
N LYS A 22 -16.22 -9.30 -0.57
CA LYS A 22 -16.60 -9.77 0.76
C LYS A 22 -15.52 -9.47 1.80
N LEU A 23 -14.27 -9.86 1.55
CA LEU A 23 -13.16 -9.65 2.48
C LEU A 23 -12.88 -8.18 2.76
N ASN A 24 -13.17 -7.32 1.79
CA ASN A 24 -13.01 -5.90 1.94
C ASN A 24 -14.19 -5.26 2.64
N ASN A 25 -15.44 -5.67 2.40
CA ASN A 25 -16.61 -4.92 2.87
C ASN A 25 -17.36 -5.56 4.05
N GLU A 26 -17.04 -6.80 4.42
CA GLU A 26 -17.75 -7.53 5.47
C GLU A 26 -16.84 -7.89 6.65
N GLN A 27 -17.45 -8.04 7.82
CA GLN A 27 -16.83 -8.72 8.96
C GLN A 27 -16.83 -10.23 8.68
N VAL A 28 -15.65 -10.80 8.43
CA VAL A 28 -15.50 -12.22 8.11
C VAL A 28 -14.86 -12.97 9.28
N GLU A 29 -15.51 -14.04 9.71
CA GLU A 29 -15.04 -14.90 10.79
C GLU A 29 -13.64 -15.45 10.52
N TRP A 30 -12.71 -15.25 11.46
CA TRP A 30 -11.30 -15.68 11.34
C TRP A 30 -11.16 -17.15 10.92
N LYS A 31 -11.98 -18.03 11.50
CA LYS A 31 -11.94 -19.48 11.23
C LYS A 31 -12.15 -19.80 9.75
N SER A 32 -12.88 -18.96 9.02
CA SER A 32 -13.17 -19.14 7.59
C SER A 32 -12.04 -18.67 6.67
N ILE A 33 -11.15 -17.78 7.15
CA ILE A 33 -10.10 -17.16 6.33
C ILE A 33 -8.67 -17.47 6.79
N LYS A 34 -8.48 -18.12 7.95
CA LYS A 34 -7.15 -18.37 8.54
C LYS A 34 -6.13 -18.99 7.58
N ALA A 35 -6.58 -19.90 6.69
CA ALA A 35 -5.72 -20.52 5.69
C ALA A 35 -5.33 -19.56 4.56
N LEU A 36 -6.27 -18.71 4.13
CA LEU A 36 -6.05 -17.71 3.08
C LEU A 36 -5.05 -16.62 3.50
N VAL A 37 -5.07 -16.25 4.78
CA VAL A 37 -4.22 -15.19 5.35
C VAL A 37 -2.94 -15.73 5.99
N ALA A 38 -2.73 -17.05 5.97
CA ALA A 38 -1.46 -17.64 6.36
C ALA A 38 -0.33 -17.13 5.45
N SER A 39 0.88 -17.06 5.98
CA SER A 39 2.05 -16.57 5.26
C SER A 39 3.31 -17.27 5.72
N ARG A 40 4.22 -17.54 4.79
CA ARG A 40 5.57 -18.01 5.10
C ARG A 40 6.45 -16.81 5.42
N LEU A 41 7.02 -16.79 6.63
CA LEU A 41 7.93 -15.73 7.06
C LEU A 41 9.34 -15.97 6.52
N VAL A 42 9.96 -14.92 5.98
CA VAL A 42 11.34 -14.93 5.50
C VAL A 42 12.06 -13.71 6.07
N ALA A 43 13.24 -13.93 6.63
CA ALA A 43 14.14 -12.87 7.09
C ALA A 43 15.10 -12.51 5.95
N LEU A 44 14.92 -11.35 5.32
CA LEU A 44 15.83 -10.82 4.31
C LEU A 44 16.87 -9.90 4.96
N ASP A 45 18.08 -9.85 4.41
CA ASP A 45 19.10 -8.90 4.86
C ASP A 45 18.72 -7.46 4.44
N LYS A 46 18.84 -6.52 5.37
CA LYS A 46 18.63 -5.08 5.15
C LYS A 46 19.94 -4.30 5.09
N SER A 47 21.05 -4.89 5.52
CA SER A 47 22.40 -4.30 5.52
C SER A 47 22.46 -2.83 6.00
N PRO A 48 22.41 -2.55 7.34
CA PRO A 48 22.34 -3.50 8.45
C PRO A 48 20.90 -3.83 8.87
N GLY A 49 20.75 -4.97 9.55
CA GLY A 49 19.49 -5.42 10.16
C GLY A 49 18.69 -6.40 9.30
N VAL A 50 17.46 -6.68 9.72
CA VAL A 50 16.58 -7.67 9.08
C VAL A 50 15.33 -7.00 8.53
N ARG A 51 14.93 -7.40 7.32
CA ARG A 51 13.63 -7.09 6.73
C ARG A 51 12.74 -8.34 6.75
N PRO A 52 11.82 -8.45 7.72
CA PRO A 52 10.88 -9.57 7.75
C PRO A 52 9.84 -9.41 6.63
N VAL A 53 9.63 -10.47 5.87
CA VAL A 53 8.64 -10.53 4.79
C VAL A 53 7.70 -11.71 5.02
N GLY A 54 6.39 -11.44 5.00
CA GLY A 54 5.35 -12.48 4.98
C GLY A 54 4.95 -12.79 3.54
N ILE A 55 5.27 -13.98 3.05
CA ILE A 55 4.88 -14.44 1.71
C ILE A 55 3.54 -15.16 1.82
N GLY A 56 2.48 -14.48 1.39
CA GLY A 56 1.13 -15.04 1.35
C GLY A 56 0.84 -15.88 0.10
N GLU A 57 -0.28 -16.60 0.17
CA GLU A 57 -0.80 -17.42 -0.92
C GLU A 57 -1.03 -16.63 -2.21
N CYS A 58 -0.94 -17.30 -3.36
CA CYS A 58 -1.19 -16.70 -4.67
C CYS A 58 -2.60 -16.08 -4.75
N LEU A 59 -3.60 -16.75 -4.18
CA LEU A 59 -4.97 -16.24 -4.15
C LEU A 59 -5.07 -14.94 -3.33
N ARG A 60 -4.41 -14.85 -2.18
CA ARG A 60 -4.39 -13.62 -1.36
C ARG A 60 -3.75 -12.46 -2.10
N ARG A 61 -2.68 -12.73 -2.87
CA ARG A 61 -2.03 -11.72 -3.73
C ARG A 61 -2.93 -11.27 -4.87
N ILE A 62 -3.68 -12.18 -5.51
CA ILE A 62 -4.66 -11.82 -6.55
C ILE A 62 -5.76 -10.94 -5.96
N ILE A 63 -6.32 -11.30 -4.80
CA ILE A 63 -7.34 -10.51 -4.09
C ILE A 63 -6.82 -9.09 -3.81
N GLY A 64 -5.62 -8.96 -3.24
CA GLY A 64 -5.01 -7.67 -2.96
C GLY A 64 -4.80 -6.82 -4.21
N LYS A 65 -4.38 -7.43 -5.34
CA LYS A 65 -4.26 -6.74 -6.62
C LYS A 65 -5.60 -6.31 -7.20
N CYS A 66 -6.63 -7.15 -7.11
CA CYS A 66 -7.98 -6.79 -7.56
C CYS A 66 -8.54 -5.60 -6.78
N MET A 67 -8.32 -5.55 -5.46
CA MET A 67 -8.68 -4.39 -4.65
C MET A 67 -7.91 -3.15 -5.09
N ALA A 68 -6.58 -3.24 -5.14
CA ALA A 68 -5.73 -2.11 -5.50
C ALA A 68 -6.06 -1.57 -6.91
N GLU A 69 -6.30 -2.44 -7.89
CA GLU A 69 -6.69 -2.04 -9.25
C GLU A 69 -8.05 -1.31 -9.28
N ALA A 70 -9.00 -1.75 -8.44
CA ALA A 70 -10.35 -1.20 -8.44
C ALA A 70 -10.46 0.16 -7.73
N THR A 71 -9.49 0.48 -6.86
CA THR A 71 -9.61 1.60 -5.93
C THR A 71 -8.33 2.45 -5.81
N SER A 72 -7.31 2.21 -6.64
CA SER A 72 -6.03 2.94 -6.59
C SER A 72 -6.19 4.43 -6.87
N ASP A 73 -7.13 4.79 -7.73
CA ASP A 73 -7.50 6.17 -8.04
C ASP A 73 -7.94 6.93 -6.78
N ASP A 74 -8.81 6.36 -5.95
CA ASP A 74 -9.18 6.98 -4.66
C ASP A 74 -7.97 7.18 -3.75
N ALA A 75 -7.08 6.19 -3.69
CA ALA A 75 -5.91 6.27 -2.84
C ALA A 75 -4.94 7.35 -3.32
N THR A 76 -4.79 7.50 -4.64
CA THR A 76 -4.00 8.56 -5.28
C THR A 76 -4.61 9.93 -4.99
N ASP A 77 -5.91 10.08 -5.17
CA ASP A 77 -6.63 11.34 -4.89
C ASP A 77 -6.55 11.72 -3.41
N ALA A 78 -6.72 10.76 -2.49
CA ALA A 78 -6.60 10.98 -1.06
C ALA A 78 -5.16 11.34 -0.63
N CYS A 79 -4.15 10.84 -1.33
CA CYS A 79 -2.75 11.19 -1.11
C CYS A 79 -2.43 12.62 -1.59
N GLY A 80 -3.03 13.04 -2.71
CA GLY A 80 -2.85 14.36 -3.31
C GLY A 80 -1.38 14.73 -3.55
N GLU A 81 -1.09 16.03 -3.58
CA GLU A 81 0.26 16.55 -3.81
C GLU A 81 1.18 16.42 -2.58
N ARG A 82 0.61 16.19 -1.39
CA ARG A 82 1.37 16.15 -0.12
C ARG A 82 2.06 14.82 0.10
N GLN A 83 1.48 13.72 -0.38
CA GLN A 83 2.08 12.39 -0.27
C GLN A 83 2.70 11.99 -1.62
N LEU A 84 3.98 12.33 -1.76
CA LEU A 84 4.75 12.17 -3.01
C LEU A 84 4.87 10.71 -3.48
N CYS A 85 4.68 9.73 -2.58
CA CYS A 85 4.74 8.31 -2.94
C CYS A 85 3.48 7.81 -3.65
N GLY A 86 2.30 8.35 -3.30
CA GLY A 86 1.00 7.79 -3.73
C GLY A 86 0.19 8.70 -4.64
N GLY A 87 0.31 10.02 -4.49
CA GLY A 87 -0.55 10.98 -5.19
C GLY A 87 0.03 11.58 -6.46
N LEU A 88 1.33 11.42 -6.72
CA LEU A 88 2.00 12.01 -7.89
C LEU A 88 2.81 10.97 -8.67
N SER A 89 2.68 11.00 -10.00
CA SER A 89 3.61 10.31 -10.89
C SER A 89 5.00 10.89 -10.75
N SER A 90 6.03 10.04 -10.64
CA SER A 90 7.42 10.46 -10.46
C SER A 90 7.66 11.37 -9.24
N GLY A 91 6.89 11.21 -8.17
CA GLY A 91 6.95 12.12 -7.00
C GLY A 91 8.33 12.23 -6.33
N ILE A 92 9.20 11.21 -6.43
CA ILE A 92 10.58 11.28 -5.92
C ILE A 92 11.41 12.32 -6.68
N GLU A 93 11.32 12.34 -8.00
CA GLU A 93 12.03 13.31 -8.84
C GLU A 93 11.52 14.72 -8.57
N GLY A 94 10.19 14.88 -8.50
CA GLY A 94 9.56 16.14 -8.10
C GLY A 94 10.01 16.63 -6.73
N ALA A 95 10.15 15.73 -5.75
CA ALA A 95 10.64 16.05 -4.40
C ALA A 95 12.05 16.64 -4.44
N ILE A 96 12.96 15.98 -5.15
CA ILE A 96 14.38 16.37 -5.23
C ILE A 96 14.52 17.73 -5.91
N HIS A 97 13.87 17.93 -7.06
CA HIS A 97 13.91 19.21 -7.76
C HIS A 97 13.31 20.34 -6.94
N THR A 98 12.15 20.11 -6.31
CA THR A 98 11.49 21.12 -5.46
C THR A 98 12.37 21.50 -4.29
N MET A 99 12.97 20.53 -3.59
CA MET A 99 13.87 20.80 -2.48
C MET A 99 15.12 21.56 -2.92
N ASN A 100 15.75 21.17 -4.03
CA ASN A 100 16.91 21.90 -4.56
C ASN A 100 16.56 23.36 -4.88
N SER A 101 15.48 23.61 -5.61
CA SER A 101 15.05 24.97 -5.94
C SER A 101 14.72 25.80 -4.69
N LEU A 102 14.08 25.19 -3.68
CA LEU A 102 13.80 25.86 -2.40
C LEU A 102 15.10 26.25 -1.68
N PHE A 103 16.10 25.39 -1.64
CA PHE A 103 17.39 25.69 -1.01
C PHE A 103 18.18 26.77 -1.76
N GLU A 104 18.21 26.71 -3.10
CA GLU A 104 18.87 27.72 -3.93
C GLU A 104 18.27 29.11 -3.72
N GLN A 105 16.94 29.23 -3.73
CA GLN A 105 16.23 30.49 -3.50
C GLN A 105 16.48 31.08 -2.11
N ASN A 106 16.83 30.23 -1.14
CA ASN A 106 17.03 30.62 0.26
C ASN A 106 18.50 30.54 0.69
N SER A 107 19.46 30.54 -0.25
CA SER A 107 20.90 30.36 0.02
C SER A 107 21.66 31.63 0.46
N GLY A 108 20.97 32.75 0.67
CA GLY A 108 21.58 34.05 1.00
C GLY A 108 22.31 34.09 2.35
N ALA A 109 23.28 35.02 2.47
CA ALA A 109 24.02 35.25 3.71
C ALA A 109 23.06 35.61 4.86
N GLY A 110 23.09 34.83 5.95
CA GLY A 110 22.17 34.97 7.09
C GLY A 110 20.89 34.13 7.00
N SER A 111 20.74 33.27 5.99
CA SER A 111 19.62 32.33 5.88
C SER A 111 19.52 31.40 7.09
N LYS A 112 18.28 31.17 7.55
CA LYS A 112 17.94 30.28 8.68
C LYS A 112 17.22 29.01 8.23
N TRP A 113 17.38 28.62 6.96
CA TRP A 113 16.79 27.40 6.44
C TRP A 113 17.62 26.17 6.84
N GLY A 114 16.91 25.06 7.13
CA GLY A 114 17.52 23.79 7.49
C GLY A 114 16.61 22.63 7.13
N LEU A 115 17.19 21.42 7.04
CA LEU A 115 16.46 20.19 6.72
C LEU A 115 16.37 19.30 7.95
N LEU A 116 15.16 18.82 8.26
CA LEU A 116 14.94 17.76 9.24
C LEU A 116 14.58 16.47 8.51
N MET A 117 15.40 15.45 8.66
CA MET A 117 15.12 14.11 8.15
C MET A 117 14.43 13.29 9.24
N VAL A 118 13.29 12.70 8.91
CA VAL A 118 12.50 11.86 9.83
C VAL A 118 12.27 10.50 9.19
N ASP A 119 12.46 9.43 9.97
CA ASP A 119 12.18 8.05 9.56
C ASP A 119 11.37 7.31 10.62
N ALA A 120 10.45 6.45 10.17
CA ALA A 120 9.62 5.63 11.05
C ALA A 120 10.28 4.27 11.30
N LYS A 121 10.72 4.03 12.53
CA LYS A 121 11.31 2.75 12.92
C LYS A 121 10.29 1.61 12.79
N ASN A 122 10.61 0.62 11.97
CA ASN A 122 9.84 -0.62 11.84
C ASN A 122 8.35 -0.41 11.48
N ALA A 123 8.05 0.62 10.66
CA ALA A 123 6.70 1.11 10.41
C ALA A 123 5.66 0.01 10.12
N PHE A 124 5.93 -0.92 9.19
CA PHE A 124 4.97 -1.97 8.82
C PHE A 124 4.59 -2.91 9.96
N ASN A 125 5.53 -3.21 10.87
CA ASN A 125 5.28 -4.15 11.98
C ASN A 125 4.76 -3.44 13.23
N SER A 126 5.06 -2.14 13.36
CA SER A 126 4.68 -1.32 14.52
C SER A 126 3.41 -0.48 14.31
N THR A 127 2.80 -0.56 13.13
CA THR A 127 1.54 0.14 12.83
C THR A 127 0.38 -0.42 13.67
N ASN A 128 -0.41 0.48 14.27
CA ASN A 128 -1.67 0.10 14.90
C ASN A 128 -2.68 -0.28 13.81
N ARG A 129 -2.96 -1.58 13.70
CA ARG A 129 -3.80 -2.15 12.64
C ARG A 129 -5.25 -1.64 12.70
N ILE A 130 -5.79 -1.44 13.90
CA ILE A 130 -7.16 -0.95 14.06
C ILE A 130 -7.26 0.50 13.58
N LEU A 131 -6.32 1.35 13.98
CA LEU A 131 -6.28 2.73 13.53
C LEU A 131 -6.05 2.82 12.02
N ALA A 132 -5.16 2.00 11.46
CA ALA A 132 -4.91 1.97 10.02
C ALA A 132 -6.18 1.58 9.23
N LEU A 133 -6.92 0.57 9.68
CA LEU A 133 -8.19 0.18 9.06
C LEU A 133 -9.25 1.29 9.18
N TRP A 134 -9.32 1.96 10.33
CA TRP A 134 -10.26 3.07 10.53
C TRP A 134 -9.94 4.27 9.63
N GLN A 135 -8.66 4.64 9.52
CA GLN A 135 -8.23 5.73 8.64
C GLN A 135 -8.43 5.38 7.16
N ALA A 136 -8.17 4.12 6.77
CA ALA A 136 -8.46 3.65 5.42
C ALA A 136 -9.96 3.81 5.10
N ARG A 137 -10.87 3.55 6.05
CA ARG A 137 -12.30 3.79 5.83
C ARG A 137 -12.69 5.25 5.65
N ILE A 138 -11.98 6.17 6.29
CA ILE A 138 -12.27 7.60 6.21
C ILE A 138 -11.76 8.16 4.88
N TYR A 139 -10.50 7.87 4.53
CA TYR A 139 -9.83 8.48 3.39
C TYR A 139 -9.94 7.66 2.09
N TRP A 140 -10.19 6.35 2.20
CA TRP A 140 -10.24 5.42 1.08
C TRP A 140 -11.49 4.52 1.17
N PRO A 141 -12.71 5.08 1.07
CA PRO A 141 -13.94 4.40 1.46
C PRO A 141 -14.28 3.17 0.61
N ARG A 142 -13.81 3.10 -0.64
CA ARG A 142 -14.04 1.96 -1.54
C ARG A 142 -13.13 0.75 -1.27
N CYS A 143 -12.10 0.87 -0.42
CA CYS A 143 -11.09 -0.17 -0.21
C CYS A 143 -11.58 -1.42 0.52
#